data_AF-A0A1J8Q2R4-F1
#
_entry.id   AF-A0A1J8Q2R4-F1
#
_cell.length_a   1.000
_cell.length_b   1.000
_cell.length_c   1.000
_cell.angle_alpha   90.00
_cell.angle_beta   90.00
_cell.angle_gamma   90.00
#
_symmetry.space_group_name_H-M   'P 1'
#
loop_
_entity.id
_entity.type
_entity.pdbx_description
1 polymer ?
#
loop_
_entity_poly.entity_id
_entity_poly.type
_entity_poly.pdbx_seq_one_letter_code
_entity_poly.pdbx_strand_id
1 'polypeptide(L)'
;MPHVKPWLTLAEWGKKYGDISHIEVLGQHIIVLNSTKTAMEMLDKKSSMYSDRPVFPMAELVGWKDTLALLPYDDHLRWNRKNFHRVVGSPTAVKVYHPIEQIETHRFLKRVLAEPGELMGHIRQYGYS
;
A
#
# COMPACT_ATOMS: atom_id res chain seq x y z
N MET A 1 13.66 11.02 11.48
CA MET A 1 12.76 10.89 10.33
C MET A 1 11.91 12.17 10.24
N PRO A 2 11.61 12.72 9.05
CA PRO A 2 10.76 13.91 8.94
C PRO A 2 9.31 13.62 9.39
N HIS A 3 8.71 14.51 10.18
CA HIS A 3 7.38 14.30 10.77
C HIS A 3 6.22 14.81 9.89
N VAL A 4 6.49 15.77 8.99
CA VAL A 4 5.48 16.37 8.11
C VAL A 4 5.85 16.06 6.66
N LYS A 5 4.93 15.40 5.94
CA LYS A 5 5.07 15.03 4.51
C LYS A 5 6.45 14.42 4.19
N PRO A 6 6.84 13.30 4.83
CA PRO A 6 8.20 12.76 4.75
C PRO A 6 8.69 12.49 3.32
N TRP A 7 7.79 12.16 2.40
CA TRP A 7 8.12 11.93 1.00
C TRP A 7 8.73 13.16 0.30
N LEU A 8 8.41 14.39 0.73
CA LEU A 8 9.00 15.61 0.14
C LEU A 8 10.47 15.73 0.52
N THR A 9 10.79 15.60 1.80
CA THR A 9 12.17 15.65 2.28
C THR A 9 13.00 14.50 1.72
N LEU A 10 12.44 13.30 1.63
CA LEU A 10 13.13 12.15 1.03
C LEU A 10 13.44 12.39 -0.46
N ALA A 11 12.52 13.01 -1.21
CA ALA A 11 12.74 13.38 -2.60
C ALA A 11 13.82 14.49 -2.75
N GLU A 12 13.84 15.46 -1.84
CA GLU A 12 14.91 16.48 -1.80
C GLU A 12 16.28 15.85 -1.52
N TRP A 13 16.33 14.87 -0.61
CA TRP A 13 17.55 14.11 -0.35
C TRP A 13 17.99 13.29 -1.56
N GLY A 14 17.06 12.79 -2.36
CA GLY A 14 17.39 12.17 -3.65
C GLY A 14 18.15 13.10 -4.58
N LYS A 15 17.74 14.38 -4.65
CA LYS A 15 18.45 15.39 -5.45
C LYS A 15 19.84 15.71 -4.90
N LYS A 16 20.00 15.66 -3.57
CA LYS A 16 21.23 16.07 -2.89
C LYS A 16 22.27 14.96 -2.78
N TYR A 17 21.83 13.73 -2.52
CA TYR A 17 22.67 12.58 -2.19
C TYR A 17 22.63 11.48 -3.26
N GLY A 18 21.73 11.61 -4.25
CA GLY A 18 21.61 10.68 -5.38
C GLY A 18 20.45 9.68 -5.25
N ASP A 19 20.38 8.79 -6.23
CA ASP A 19 19.27 7.86 -6.43
C ASP A 19 19.13 6.82 -5.32
N ILE A 20 20.19 6.55 -4.56
CA ILE A 20 20.20 5.66 -3.40
C ILE A 20 20.81 6.43 -2.24
N SER A 21 20.08 6.50 -1.13
CA SER A 21 20.59 7.09 0.11
C SER A 21 20.32 6.17 1.29
N HIS A 22 21.21 6.22 2.28
CA HIS A 22 21.08 5.48 3.53
C HIS A 22 20.82 6.47 4.66
N ILE A 23 19.85 6.14 5.50
CA ILE A 23 19.57 6.88 6.74
C ILE A 23 19.46 5.88 7.88
N GLU A 24 19.94 6.29 9.05
CA GLU A 24 19.78 5.53 10.28
C GLU A 24 18.84 6.29 11.21
N VAL A 25 17.81 5.60 11.69
CA VAL A 25 16.81 6.16 12.60
C VAL A 25 16.57 5.16 13.72
N LEU A 26 16.86 5.56 14.97
CA LEU A 26 16.66 4.72 16.16
C LEU A 26 17.32 3.33 16.04
N GLY A 27 18.54 3.27 15.47
CA GLY A 27 19.26 2.02 15.22
C GLY A 27 18.76 1.20 14.03
N GLN A 28 17.73 1.67 13.31
CA GLN A 28 17.23 1.03 12.10
C GLN A 28 17.85 1.66 10.85
N HIS A 29 18.49 0.83 10.04
CA HIS A 29 19.01 1.23 8.73
C HIS A 29 17.90 1.22 7.68
N ILE A 30 17.72 2.34 6.99
CA ILE A 30 16.72 2.52 5.96
C ILE A 30 17.43 2.94 4.67
N ILE A 31 17.23 2.17 3.61
CA ILE A 31 17.70 2.50 2.27
C ILE A 31 16.54 3.15 1.50
N VAL A 32 16.76 4.37 1.03
CA VAL A 32 15.78 5.17 0.29
C VAL A 32 16.16 5.15 -1.18
N LEU A 33 15.23 4.69 -2.02
CA LEU A 33 15.37 4.64 -3.47
C LEU A 33 14.60 5.80 -4.10
N ASN A 34 15.31 6.77 -4.68
CA ASN A 34 14.75 8.00 -5.24
C ASN A 34 14.63 7.99 -6.77
N SER A 35 14.98 6.86 -7.42
CA SER A 35 14.86 6.67 -8.87
C SER A 35 13.94 5.49 -9.19
N THR A 36 13.05 5.69 -10.15
CA THR A 36 12.12 4.64 -10.63
C THR A 36 12.87 3.45 -11.21
N LYS A 37 13.97 3.70 -11.94
CA LYS A 37 14.82 2.65 -12.51
C LYS A 37 15.40 1.78 -11.39
N THR A 38 16.00 2.39 -10.38
CA THR A 38 16.59 1.67 -9.25
C THR A 38 15.53 0.92 -8.43
N ALA A 39 14.38 1.55 -8.20
CA ALA A 39 13.26 0.92 -7.52
C ALA A 39 12.76 -0.33 -8.27
N MET A 40 12.62 -0.28 -9.60
CA MET A 40 12.26 -1.45 -10.41
C MET A 40 13.36 -2.53 -10.40
N GLU A 41 14.63 -2.14 -10.52
CA GLU A 41 15.74 -3.09 -10.50
C GLU A 41 15.89 -3.82 -9.17
N MET A 42 15.61 -3.15 -8.05
CA MET A 42 15.73 -3.73 -6.72
C MET A 42 14.41 -4.39 -6.27
N LEU A 43 13.31 -3.67 -6.26
CA LEU A 43 12.06 -4.13 -5.62
C LEU A 43 11.22 -5.06 -6.50
N ASP A 44 11.37 -4.99 -7.83
CA ASP A 44 10.61 -5.83 -8.76
C ASP A 44 11.46 -7.01 -9.24
N LYS A 45 12.54 -6.72 -9.98
CA LYS A 45 13.42 -7.77 -10.56
C LYS A 45 14.12 -8.62 -9.50
N LYS A 46 14.46 -8.04 -8.35
CA LYS A 46 15.12 -8.71 -7.22
C LYS A 46 14.19 -8.84 -6.01
N SER A 47 12.87 -8.85 -6.25
CA SER A 47 11.85 -8.93 -5.21
C SER A 47 12.06 -10.10 -4.25
N SER A 48 12.52 -11.25 -4.74
CA SER A 48 12.79 -12.42 -3.88
C SER A 48 13.91 -12.21 -2.85
N MET A 49 14.79 -11.24 -3.06
CA MET A 49 15.89 -10.93 -2.14
C MET A 49 15.58 -9.74 -1.23
N TYR A 50 14.82 -8.75 -1.70
CA TYR A 50 14.64 -7.47 -1.00
C TYR A 50 13.21 -7.20 -0.51
N SER A 51 12.22 -7.96 -0.98
CA SER A 51 10.81 -7.69 -0.66
C SER A 51 10.31 -8.45 0.56
N ASP A 52 11.20 -8.85 1.47
CA ASP A 52 10.77 -9.35 2.78
C ASP A 52 10.18 -8.21 3.63
N ARG A 53 9.37 -8.53 4.62
CA ARG A 53 8.67 -7.55 5.45
C ARG A 53 9.31 -7.49 6.84
N PRO A 54 9.74 -6.32 7.32
CA PRO A 54 10.20 -6.20 8.70
C PRO A 54 9.03 -6.51 9.64
N VAL A 55 9.36 -7.08 10.80
CA VAL A 55 8.36 -7.33 11.84
C VAL A 55 7.89 -5.99 12.39
N PHE A 56 6.58 -5.75 12.31
CA PHE A 56 5.93 -4.59 12.92
C PHE A 56 5.25 -5.04 14.22
N PRO A 57 5.80 -4.72 15.41
CA PRO A 57 5.27 -5.22 16.68
C PRO A 57 3.79 -4.89 16.90
N MET A 58 3.38 -3.68 16.50
CA MET A 58 1.97 -3.28 16.58
C MET A 58 1.08 -4.12 15.66
N ALA A 59 1.54 -4.45 14.45
CA ALA A 59 0.78 -5.29 13.54
C ALA A 59 0.63 -6.72 14.07
N GLU A 60 1.64 -7.25 14.76
CA GLU A 60 1.52 -8.55 15.42
C GLU A 60 0.49 -8.52 16.56
N LEU A 61 0.56 -7.51 17.43
CA LEU A 61 -0.35 -7.38 18.57
C LEU A 61 -1.83 -7.23 18.18
N VAL A 62 -2.12 -6.64 17.01
CA VAL A 62 -3.50 -6.50 16.49
C VAL A 62 -3.88 -7.58 15.47
N GLY A 63 -3.04 -8.62 15.32
CA GLY A 63 -3.33 -9.77 14.43
C GLY A 63 -3.18 -9.48 12.94
N TRP A 64 -2.54 -8.37 12.57
CA TRP A 64 -2.31 -7.98 11.18
C TRP A 64 -1.09 -8.65 10.54
N LYS A 65 -0.22 -9.30 11.32
CA LYS A 65 0.98 -9.98 10.80
C LYS A 65 0.68 -11.00 9.70
N ASP A 66 -0.49 -11.65 9.77
CA ASP A 66 -0.90 -12.69 8.82
C ASP A 66 -1.69 -12.14 7.63
N THR A 67 -1.83 -10.81 7.53
CA THR A 67 -2.46 -10.17 6.37
C THR A 67 -1.53 -10.24 5.15
N LEU A 68 -2.13 -10.34 3.96
CA LEU A 68 -1.38 -10.44 2.70
C LEU A 68 -0.30 -9.36 2.52
N ALA A 69 -0.51 -8.16 3.07
CA ALA A 69 0.41 -7.04 2.95
C ALA A 69 1.68 -7.18 3.81
N LEU A 70 1.59 -7.91 4.92
CA LEU A 70 2.63 -8.03 5.95
C LEU A 70 3.24 -9.43 6.06
N LEU A 71 2.71 -10.42 5.32
CA LEU A 71 3.32 -11.74 5.26
C LEU A 71 4.77 -11.67 4.76
N PRO A 72 5.70 -12.41 5.40
CA PRO A 72 7.07 -12.58 4.93
C PRO A 72 7.13 -13.16 3.51
N TYR A 73 8.26 -12.98 2.82
CA TYR A 73 8.43 -13.53 1.48
C TYR A 73 8.71 -15.05 1.51
N ASP A 74 7.65 -15.85 1.67
CA ASP A 74 7.73 -17.31 1.75
C ASP A 74 6.68 -18.01 0.85
N ASP A 75 6.53 -19.33 1.01
CA ASP A 75 5.51 -20.10 0.29
C ASP A 75 4.08 -19.74 0.72
N HIS A 76 3.86 -19.28 1.95
CA HIS A 76 2.56 -18.80 2.43
C HIS A 76 2.14 -17.52 1.70
N LEU A 77 3.04 -16.56 1.51
CA LEU A 77 2.76 -15.37 0.71
C LEU A 77 2.46 -15.73 -0.74
N ARG A 78 3.23 -16.64 -1.34
CA ARG A 78 2.98 -17.11 -2.73
C ARG A 78 1.61 -17.75 -2.86
N TRP A 79 1.25 -18.62 -1.92
CA TRP A 79 -0.04 -19.29 -1.89
C TRP A 79 -1.20 -18.30 -1.68
N ASN A 80 -1.08 -17.37 -0.73
CA ASN A 80 -2.08 -16.34 -0.45
C ASN A 80 -2.26 -15.40 -1.64
N ARG A 81 -1.18 -14.93 -2.27
CA ARG A 81 -1.24 -14.11 -3.50
C ARG A 81 -1.95 -14.85 -4.63
N LYS A 82 -1.66 -16.14 -4.83
CA LYS A 82 -2.30 -16.96 -5.87
C LYS A 82 -3.81 -17.06 -5.63
N ASN A 83 -4.24 -17.33 -4.40
CA ASN A 83 -5.66 -17.42 -4.09
C ASN A 83 -6.37 -16.07 -4.18
N PHE A 84 -5.77 -15.02 -3.66
CA PHE A 84 -6.31 -13.65 -3.76
C PHE A 84 -6.46 -13.20 -5.21
N HIS A 85 -5.46 -13.48 -6.07
CA HIS A 85 -5.50 -13.15 -7.49
C HIS A 85 -6.63 -13.88 -8.23
N ARG A 86 -7.10 -15.05 -7.77
CA ARG A 86 -8.28 -15.70 -8.37
C ARG A 86 -9.57 -14.92 -8.14
N VAL A 87 -9.65 -14.15 -7.06
CA VAL A 87 -10.84 -13.39 -6.66
C VAL A 87 -10.84 -12.00 -7.28
N VAL A 88 -9.70 -11.30 -7.25
CA VAL A 88 -9.61 -9.88 -7.68
C VAL A 88 -8.55 -9.60 -8.74
N GLY A 89 -7.89 -10.63 -9.27
CA GLY A 89 -6.74 -10.48 -10.16
C GLY A 89 -7.06 -10.33 -11.64
N SER A 90 -8.33 -10.48 -12.05
CA SER A 90 -8.74 -10.34 -13.44
C SER A 90 -10.03 -9.51 -13.55
N PRO A 91 -10.22 -8.77 -14.66
CA PRO A 91 -11.46 -8.05 -14.89
C PRO A 91 -12.70 -8.94 -14.78
N THR A 92 -12.63 -10.18 -15.28
CA THR A 92 -13.75 -11.12 -15.22
C THR A 92 -14.09 -11.53 -13.79
N ALA A 93 -13.09 -11.79 -12.94
CA ALA A 93 -13.31 -12.15 -11.54
C ALA A 93 -13.93 -10.98 -10.76
N VAL A 94 -13.46 -9.76 -11.03
CA VAL A 94 -13.95 -8.54 -10.36
C VAL A 94 -15.37 -8.17 -10.79
N LYS A 95 -15.81 -8.51 -12.02
CA LYS A 95 -17.14 -8.17 -12.54
C LYS A 95 -18.31 -8.62 -11.65
N VAL A 96 -18.13 -9.68 -10.87
CA VAL A 96 -19.14 -10.19 -9.94
C VAL A 96 -19.49 -9.15 -8.86
N TYR A 97 -18.58 -8.24 -8.55
CA TYR A 97 -18.76 -7.18 -7.55
C TYR A 97 -19.37 -5.88 -8.11
N HIS A 98 -19.44 -5.71 -9.43
CA HIS A 98 -19.99 -4.47 -10.02
C HIS A 98 -21.41 -4.11 -9.56
N PRO A 99 -22.35 -5.05 -9.38
CA PRO A 99 -23.68 -4.69 -8.89
C PRO A 99 -23.65 -4.00 -7.52
N ILE A 100 -22.80 -4.48 -6.60
CA ILE A 100 -22.69 -3.88 -5.27
C ILE A 100 -21.92 -2.55 -5.32
N GLU A 101 -20.84 -2.47 -6.10
CA GLU A 101 -20.12 -1.20 -6.34
C GLU A 101 -21.06 -0.13 -6.91
N GLN A 102 -21.94 -0.48 -7.85
CA GLN A 102 -22.93 0.43 -8.41
C GLN A 102 -23.91 0.91 -7.34
N ILE A 103 -24.44 0.02 -6.51
CA ILE A 103 -25.35 0.40 -5.43
C ILE A 103 -24.68 1.38 -4.46
N GLU A 104 -23.47 1.07 -3.99
CA GLU A 104 -22.75 1.96 -3.09
C GLU A 104 -22.35 3.28 -3.75
N THR A 105 -22.02 3.25 -5.03
CA THR A 105 -21.75 4.46 -5.81
C THR A 105 -22.98 5.37 -5.87
N HIS A 106 -24.17 4.81 -6.14
CA HIS A 106 -25.41 5.61 -6.14
C HIS A 106 -25.71 6.21 -4.76
N ARG A 107 -25.47 5.46 -3.68
CA ARG A 107 -25.62 5.96 -2.30
C ARG A 107 -24.62 7.08 -1.99
N PHE A 108 -23.36 6.89 -2.38
CA PHE A 108 -22.32 7.89 -2.27
C PHE A 108 -22.69 9.18 -3.01
N LEU A 109 -23.11 9.09 -4.28
CA LEU A 109 -23.49 10.25 -5.07
C LEU A 109 -24.69 11.01 -4.48
N LYS A 110 -25.69 10.29 -3.93
CA LYS A 110 -26.82 10.93 -3.22
C LYS A 110 -26.36 11.70 -1.99
N ARG A 111 -25.43 11.16 -1.20
CA ARG A 111 -24.86 11.84 -0.03
C ARG A 111 -24.09 13.11 -0.44
N VAL A 112 -23.24 13.00 -1.46
CA VAL A 112 -22.49 14.14 -2.01
C VAL A 112 -23.41 15.22 -2.55
N LEU A 113 -24.52 14.84 -3.22
CA LEU A 113 -25.50 15.80 -3.72
C LEU A 113 -26.23 16.53 -2.58
N ALA A 114 -26.56 15.81 -1.51
CA ALA A 114 -27.25 16.39 -0.36
C ALA A 114 -26.34 17.34 0.46
N GLU A 115 -25.06 16.98 0.60
CA GLU A 115 -24.10 17.74 1.40
C GLU A 115 -22.72 17.75 0.74
N PRO A 116 -22.51 18.59 -0.28
CA PRO A 116 -21.26 18.62 -1.05
C PRO A 116 -20.06 19.14 -0.25
N GLY A 117 -20.30 19.88 0.84
CA GLY A 117 -19.25 20.37 1.74
C GLY A 117 -18.52 19.25 2.50
N GLU A 118 -19.16 18.09 2.68
CA GLU A 118 -18.65 16.97 3.48
C GLU A 118 -18.08 15.83 2.63
N LEU A 119 -17.57 16.13 1.43
CA LEU A 119 -17.05 15.15 0.49
C LEU A 119 -16.06 14.15 1.12
N MET A 120 -15.15 14.62 1.96
CA MET A 120 -14.17 13.75 2.63
C MET A 120 -14.83 12.75 3.60
N GLY A 121 -15.88 13.18 4.31
CA GLY A 121 -16.70 12.30 5.14
C GLY A 121 -17.41 11.23 4.32
N HIS A 122 -18.01 11.64 3.20
CA HIS A 122 -18.70 10.72 2.28
C HIS A 122 -17.77 9.70 1.63
N ILE A 123 -16.54 10.11 1.24
CA ILE A 123 -15.53 9.19 0.70
C ILE A 123 -15.12 8.18 1.76
N ARG A 124 -14.87 8.63 3.00
CA ARG A 124 -14.52 7.73 4.10
C ARG A 124 -15.64 6.72 4.34
N GLN A 125 -16.90 7.14 4.35
CA GLN A 125 -18.03 6.24 4.55
C GLN A 125 -18.18 5.23 3.38
N TYR A 126 -17.98 5.67 2.13
CA TYR A 126 -17.99 4.80 0.95
C TYR A 126 -16.92 3.70 1.02
N GLY A 127 -15.75 4.00 1.60
CA GLY A 127 -14.69 3.00 1.79
C GLY A 127 -14.97 1.92 2.84
N TYR A 128 -16.00 2.09 3.69
CA TYR A 128 -16.36 1.14 4.75
C TYR A 128 -17.63 0.33 4.47
N SER A 129 -18.42 0.73 3.47
CA SER A 129 -19.66 0.09 3.02
C SER A 129 -19.40 -0.94 1.93
#